data_AF-A0A529XM97-F1
#
_entry.id   AF-A0A529XM97-F1
#
_cell.length_a   1.000
_cell.length_b   1.000
_cell.length_c   1.000
_cell.angle_alpha   90.00
_cell.angle_beta   90.00
_cell.angle_gamma   90.00
#
_symmetry.space_group_name_H-M   'P 1'
#
loop_
_entity.id
_entity.type
_entity.pdbx_description
1 polymer ?
#
loop_
_entity_poly.entity_id
_entity_poly.type
_entity_poly.pdbx_seq_one_letter_code
_entity_poly.pdbx_strand_id
1 'polypeptide(L)' 'IGGGLTDSEAGELVETIRELRRRRIGIVWIEHIVHILLQVAERLICMDAGKIIADGDPQAVMADPQVISAYLGGGPK' A
#
# COMPACT_ATOMS: atom_id res chain seq x y z
N ILE A 1 -0.23 1.61 10.64
CA ILE A 1 0.85 1.47 11.65
C ILE A 1 1.95 2.51 11.43
N GLY A 2 2.05 3.14 10.25
CA GLY A 2 2.99 4.23 9.94
C GLY A 2 2.55 5.64 10.33
N GLY A 3 1.34 5.82 10.89
CA GLY A 3 0.90 7.11 11.41
C GLY A 3 1.73 7.52 12.63
N GLY A 4 2.80 8.29 12.41
CA GLY A 4 3.70 8.77 13.46
C GLY A 4 5.17 8.37 13.32
N LEU A 5 5.54 7.60 12.30
CA LEU A 5 6.94 7.30 12.00
C LEU A 5 7.59 8.48 11.26
N THR A 6 8.84 8.76 11.58
CA THR A 6 9.73 9.59 10.75
C THR A 6 10.13 8.85 9.48
N ASP A 7 10.62 9.57 8.46
CA ASP A 7 11.11 8.97 7.21
C ASP A 7 12.20 7.91 7.44
N SER A 8 13.04 8.11 8.46
CA SER A 8 14.09 7.15 8.83
C SER A 8 13.49 5.85 9.37
N GLU A 9 12.55 5.96 10.30
CA GLU A 9 11.90 4.79 10.92
C GLU A 9 11.03 4.03 9.91
N ALA A 10 10.42 4.73 8.95
CA ALA A 10 9.73 4.11 7.81
C ALA A 10 10.70 3.28 6.96
N GLY A 11 11.92 3.77 6.73
CA GLY A 11 12.99 3.03 6.03
C GLY A 11 13.41 1.77 6.77
N GLU A 12 13.59 1.82 8.09
CA GLU A 12 13.93 0.66 8.91
C GLU A 12 12.82 -0.41 8.90
N LEU A 13 11.55 0.01 8.93
CA LEU A 13 10.41 -0.89 8.80
C LEU A 13 10.41 -1.60 7.43
N VAL A 14 10.70 -0.85 6.35
CA VAL A 14 10.82 -1.41 4.99
C VAL A 14 11.92 -2.47 4.93
N GLU A 15 13.08 -2.22 5.52
CA GLU A 15 14.17 -3.20 5.54
C GLU A 15 13.82 -4.45 6.35
N THR A 16 13.13 -4.30 7.48
CA THR A 16 12.63 -5.42 8.28
C THR A 16 11.68 -6.29 7.46
N ILE A 17 10.75 -5.69 6.73
CA ILE A 17 9.80 -6.40 5.87
C ILE A 17 10.52 -7.14 4.74
N ARG A 18 11.55 -6.51 4.14
CA ARG A 18 12.40 -7.16 3.13
C ARG A 18 13.11 -8.38 3.69
N GLU A 19 13.61 -8.33 4.92
CA GLU A 19 14.24 -9.48 5.56
C GLU A 19 13.26 -10.63 5.80
N LEU A 20 12.08 -10.35 6.35
CA LEU A 20 11.03 -11.35 6.57
C LEU A 20 10.61 -12.01 5.25
N ARG A 21 10.50 -11.21 4.18
CA ARG A 21 10.25 -11.73 2.83
C ARG A 21 11.38 -12.65 2.34
N ARG A 22 12.65 -12.29 2.52
CA ARG A 22 13.80 -13.16 2.16
C ARG A 22 13.74 -14.51 2.87
N ARG A 23 13.14 -14.56 4.06
CA ARG A 23 12.87 -15.78 4.83
C ARG A 23 11.62 -16.55 4.38
N ARG A 24 10.97 -16.14 3.29
CA ARG A 24 9.73 -16.71 2.72
C ARG A 24 8.54 -16.68 3.68
N ILE A 25 8.48 -15.66 4.53
CA ILE A 25 7.34 -15.41 5.40
C ILE A 25 6.30 -14.62 4.60
N GLY A 26 5.04 -15.09 4.61
CA GLY A 26 3.92 -14.36 4.03
C GLY A 26 3.54 -13.18 4.92
N ILE A 27 3.38 -11.99 4.32
CA ILE A 27 3.10 -10.75 5.04
C ILE A 27 1.83 -10.13 4.47
N VAL A 28 0.88 -9.81 5.34
CA VAL A 28 -0.28 -8.97 5.02
C VAL A 28 -0.09 -7.64 5.75
N TRP A 29 0.07 -6.56 4.99
CA TRP A 29 0.30 -5.23 5.54
C TRP A 29 -0.86 -4.30 5.19
N ILE A 30 -1.49 -3.73 6.22
CA ILE A 30 -2.57 -2.75 6.11
C ILE A 30 -2.01 -1.39 6.54
N GLU A 31 -2.06 -0.40 5.65
CA GLU A 31 -1.49 0.93 5.89
C GLU A 31 -2.26 2.03 5.15
N HIS A 32 -2.26 3.24 5.72
CA HIS A 32 -2.86 4.42 5.08
C HIS A 32 -1.84 5.21 4.24
N ILE A 33 -0.56 5.03 4.50
CA ILE A 33 0.55 5.67 3.79
C ILE A 33 0.93 4.82 2.58
N VAL A 34 0.31 5.14 1.44
CA VAL A 34 0.44 4.38 0.20
C VAL A 34 1.90 4.33 -0.30
N HIS A 35 2.66 5.42 -0.18
CA HIS A 35 4.01 5.49 -0.75
C HIS A 35 4.96 4.42 -0.19
N ILE A 36 4.79 4.00 1.07
CA ILE A 36 5.64 2.99 1.70
C ILE A 36 5.27 1.60 1.18
N LEU A 37 3.96 1.32 1.05
CA LEU A 37 3.46 0.06 0.51
C LEU A 37 4.01 -0.18 -0.90
N LEU A 38 4.02 0.85 -1.74
CA LEU A 38 4.51 0.75 -3.13
C LEU A 38 5.99 0.37 -3.25
N GLN A 39 6.79 0.53 -2.19
CA GLN A 39 8.22 0.18 -2.22
C GLN A 39 8.51 -1.31 -2.01
N VAL A 40 7.55 -2.08 -1.48
CA VAL A 40 7.76 -3.48 -1.09
C VAL A 40 6.64 -4.44 -1.49
N ALA A 41 5.42 -3.93 -1.68
CA ALA A 41 4.27 -4.76 -1.99
C ALA A 41 4.36 -5.29 -3.42
N GLU A 42 4.06 -6.57 -3.60
CA GLU A 42 3.95 -7.22 -4.93
C GLU A 42 2.49 -7.26 -5.43
N ARG A 43 1.55 -7.12 -4.49
CA ARG A 43 0.11 -7.07 -4.74
C ARG A 43 -0.48 -6.03 -3.81
N LEU A 44 -1.32 -5.17 -4.35
CA LEU A 44 -2.04 -4.14 -3.62
C LEU A 44 -3.54 -4.41 -3.73
N ILE A 45 -4.24 -4.25 -2.61
CA ILE A 45 -5.70 -4.34 -2.53
C ILE A 45 -6.20 -3.03 -1.97
N CYS A 46 -7.09 -2.36 -2.70
CA CYS A 46 -7.77 -1.16 -2.23
C CYS A 46 -9.23 -1.52 -1.87
N MET A 47 -9.68 -1.01 -0.73
CA MET A 47 -11.04 -1.20 -0.26
C MET A 47 -11.72 0.13 0.00
N ASP A 48 -13.00 0.28 -0.34
CA ASP A 48 -13.81 1.44 0.05
C ASP A 48 -15.17 0.96 0.57
N ALA A 49 -15.65 1.57 1.66
CA ALA A 49 -16.91 1.21 2.32
C ALA A 49 -17.14 -0.32 2.51
N GLY A 50 -16.08 -1.05 2.88
CA GLY A 50 -16.13 -2.50 3.10
C GLY A 50 -16.12 -3.37 1.84
N LYS A 51 -15.91 -2.78 0.66
CA LYS A 51 -15.81 -3.48 -0.63
C LYS A 51 -14.42 -3.35 -1.22
N ILE A 52 -13.90 -4.41 -1.82
CA ILE A 52 -12.68 -4.34 -2.63
C ILE A 52 -13.03 -3.58 -3.92
N ILE A 53 -12.31 -2.50 -4.18
CA ILE A 53 -12.48 -1.66 -5.38
C ILE A 53 -11.40 -1.93 -6.43
N ALA A 54 -10.22 -2.40 -6.02
CA ALA A 54 -9.14 -2.82 -6.91
C ALA A 54 -8.22 -3.84 -6.22
N ASP A 55 -7.64 -4.73 -7.01
CA ASP A 55 -6.77 -5.83 -6.56
C ASP A 55 -5.81 -6.24 -7.67
N GLY A 56 -4.50 -6.13 -7.44
CA GLY A 56 -3.50 -6.53 -8.42
C GLY A 56 -2.15 -5.89 -8.22
N ASP A 57 -1.44 -5.67 -9.33
CA ASP A 57 -0.15 -4.98 -9.33
C ASP A 57 -0.29 -3.56 -8.74
N PRO A 58 0.62 -3.12 -7.87
CA PRO A 58 0.50 -1.81 -7.23
C PRO A 58 0.40 -0.64 -8.20
N GLN A 59 1.11 -0.65 -9.33
CA GLN A 59 1.03 0.44 -10.31
C GLN A 59 -0.33 0.45 -11.02
N ALA A 60 -0.82 -0.73 -11.41
CA ALA A 60 -2.15 -0.86 -12.02
C ALA A 60 -3.27 -0.42 -11.07
N VAL A 61 -3.20 -0.83 -9.80
CA VAL A 61 -4.18 -0.45 -8.76
C VAL A 61 -4.16 1.06 -8.51
N MET A 62 -2.99 1.68 -8.44
CA MET A 62 -2.88 3.13 -8.23
C MET A 62 -3.35 3.97 -9.43
N ALA A 63 -3.33 3.39 -10.63
CA ALA A 63 -3.89 4.01 -11.83
C ALA A 63 -5.40 3.80 -11.99
N ASP A 64 -6.03 2.97 -11.15
CA ASP A 64 -7.46 2.70 -11.23
C ASP A 64 -8.27 3.97 -10.90
N PRO A 65 -9.16 4.44 -11.79
CA PRO A 65 -10.00 5.61 -11.55
C PRO A 65 -10.83 5.54 -10.26
N GLN A 66 -11.28 4.34 -9.86
CA GLN A 66 -12.03 4.14 -8.61
C GLN A 66 -11.13 4.38 -7.39
N VAL A 67 -9.88 3.91 -7.44
CA VAL A 67 -8.89 4.14 -6.38
C VAL A 67 -8.52 5.61 -6.29
N ILE A 68 -8.25 6.26 -7.43
CA ILE A 68 -7.96 7.69 -7.49
C ILE A 68 -9.12 8.52 -6.91
N SER A 69 -10.36 8.17 -7.26
CA SER A 69 -11.55 8.86 -6.75
C SER A 69 -11.73 8.66 -5.25
N ALA A 70 -11.58 7.44 -4.75
CA ALA A 70 -11.81 7.10 -3.34
C ALA A 70 -10.68 7.58 -2.40
N TYR A 71 -9.42 7.57 -2.85
CA TYR A 71 -8.25 7.79 -2.00
C TYR A 71 -7.43 9.04 -2.32
N LEU A 72 -7.46 9.55 -3.57
CA LEU A 72 -6.63 10.67 -4.01
C LEU A 72 -7.45 11.93 -4.34
N GLY A 73 -8.78 11.86 -4.30
CA GLY A 73 -9.67 13.00 -4.53
C GLY A 73 -9.68 13.54 -5.97
N GLY A 74 -9.22 12.74 -6.94
CA GLY A 74 -8.99 13.15 -8.33
C GLY A 74 -10.04 12.68 -9.35
N GLY A 75 -11.18 12.14 -8.92
CA GLY A 75 -12.25 11.71 -9.83
C GLY A 75 -12.83 12.87 -10.65
N PRO A 76 -13.25 12.66 -11.90
CA PRO A 76 -13.88 13.72 -12.69
C PRO A 76 -15.14 14.22 -11.97
N LYS A 77 -15.30 15.55 -11.93
CA LYS A 77 -16.54 16.20 -11.54
C LYS A 77 -17.62 16.01 -12.60
#